data_AF-A0A8R1E1K0-F1
#
_entry.id   AF-A0A8R1E1K0-F1
#
_cell.length_a   1.000
_cell.length_b   1.000
_cell.length_c   1.000
_cell.angle_alpha   90.00
_cell.angle_beta   90.00
_cell.angle_gamma   90.00
#
_symmetry.space_group_name_H-M   'P 1'
#
loop_
_entity.id
_entity.type
_entity.pdbx_description
1 polymer ?
#
loop_
_entity_poly.entity_id
_entity_poly.type
_entity_poly.pdbx_seq_one_letter_code
_entity_poly.pdbx_strand_id
1 'polypeptide(L)'
;MSIQALDSLREIHEIGYVHRDVKPANFAIGALGTPKQRLLHILDFGIARQYLVKDEKGKNDGLRIRKPRKIVPFRGTLRYCSVNAQERREQGRQDDLWSLFYMIVELVKGSLPWTGIVEEEKVRAMKEDFKELFDGLDMDFVYIAEHLSVLRYKSKPDYALLRKLLLNVFVKRKFTPNMKVDWEKGGRYDRYFEKKTSTLPTVTEKDMTAVDLAKILKVPASVERITHAQVVAAGNLSQDDDDLNTAQDDTLIERETNFMPQKVTIRANSVSEFSHIGERRFVPMTLCQQKVQIIEENWKRKEEEALREKLVKKAAAQRRAKADIIVNEDNTAMKSKPSRIQKRSVSTPSKRNKRKG
;
A
#
# COMPACT_ATOMS: atom_id res chain seq x y z
N MET A 1 -9.74 17.74 -9.31
CA MET A 1 -8.52 17.13 -8.76
C MET A 1 -8.12 15.85 -9.48
N SER A 2 -9.00 14.83 -9.53
CA SER A 2 -8.72 13.51 -10.14
C SER A 2 -8.15 13.57 -11.56
N ILE A 3 -8.71 14.43 -12.42
CA ILE A 3 -8.25 14.60 -13.81
C ILE A 3 -6.81 15.13 -13.87
N GLN A 4 -6.49 16.16 -13.07
CA GLN A 4 -5.13 16.73 -13.02
C GLN A 4 -4.12 15.74 -12.43
N ALA A 5 -4.52 14.97 -11.41
CA ALA A 5 -3.66 13.92 -10.83
C ALA A 5 -3.37 12.81 -11.86
N LEU A 6 -4.37 12.38 -12.63
CA LEU A 6 -4.20 11.42 -13.71
C LEU A 6 -3.25 11.96 -14.79
N ASP A 7 -3.46 13.20 -15.24
CA ASP A 7 -2.62 13.85 -16.24
C ASP A 7 -1.15 13.97 -15.75
N SER A 8 -0.94 14.31 -14.46
CA SER A 8 0.40 14.38 -13.84
C SER A 8 1.09 13.02 -13.78
N LEU A 9 0.36 11.96 -13.39
CA LEU A 9 0.91 10.60 -13.38
C LEU A 9 1.23 10.13 -14.80
N ARG A 10 0.41 10.45 -15.80
CA ARG A 10 0.71 10.14 -17.20
C ARG A 10 2.05 10.76 -17.60
N GLU A 11 2.29 12.04 -17.30
CA GLU A 11 3.55 12.72 -17.64
C GLU A 11 4.76 12.05 -16.97
N ILE A 12 4.66 11.67 -15.69
CA ILE A 12 5.73 10.91 -14.99
C ILE A 12 5.99 9.56 -15.68
N HIS A 13 4.92 8.86 -16.08
CA HIS A 13 5.04 7.58 -16.76
C HIS A 13 5.62 7.71 -18.18
N GLU A 14 5.31 8.80 -18.90
CA GLU A 14 5.83 9.07 -20.25
C GLU A 14 7.34 9.33 -20.24
N ILE A 15 7.86 9.98 -19.20
CA ILE A 15 9.33 10.15 -19.02
C ILE A 15 10.02 8.89 -18.46
N GLY A 16 9.29 7.79 -18.26
CA GLY A 16 9.86 6.49 -17.92
C GLY A 16 10.00 6.17 -16.43
N TYR A 17 9.29 6.89 -15.55
CA TYR A 17 9.29 6.66 -14.11
C TYR A 17 7.92 6.22 -13.59
N VAL A 18 7.91 5.47 -12.49
CA VAL A 18 6.74 5.23 -11.64
C VAL A 18 6.97 5.91 -10.29
N HIS A 19 5.93 6.51 -9.72
CA HIS A 19 5.98 7.30 -8.49
C HIS A 19 6.08 6.42 -7.23
N ARG A 20 5.27 5.35 -7.16
CA ARG A 20 5.20 4.34 -6.08
C ARG A 20 4.70 4.81 -4.70
N ASP A 21 4.49 6.10 -4.49
CA ASP A 21 3.85 6.63 -3.26
C ASP A 21 2.74 7.64 -3.54
N VAL A 22 1.80 7.30 -4.41
CA VAL A 22 0.65 8.15 -4.73
C VAL A 22 -0.33 8.17 -3.55
N LYS A 23 -0.50 9.34 -2.92
CA LYS A 23 -1.37 9.56 -1.75
C LYS A 23 -1.70 11.05 -1.61
N PRO A 24 -2.78 11.44 -0.89
CA PRO A 24 -3.15 12.85 -0.72
C PRO A 24 -2.02 13.76 -0.24
N ALA A 25 -1.20 13.30 0.70
CA ALA A 25 -0.10 14.08 1.28
C ALA A 25 1.02 14.42 0.28
N ASN A 26 1.11 13.68 -0.83
CA ASN A 26 2.09 13.93 -1.90
C ASN A 26 1.47 14.75 -3.04
N PHE A 27 0.29 15.33 -2.83
CA PHE A 27 -0.27 16.34 -3.72
C PHE A 27 -0.45 17.65 -2.97
N ALA A 28 -0.14 18.75 -3.64
CA ALA A 28 -0.39 20.10 -3.13
C ALA A 28 -1.14 20.92 -4.16
N ILE A 29 -1.97 21.83 -3.68
CA ILE A 29 -2.56 22.86 -4.52
C ILE A 29 -1.61 24.05 -4.64
N GLY A 30 -1.74 24.84 -5.70
CA GLY A 30 -1.05 26.12 -5.78
C GLY A 30 -1.44 27.06 -4.63
N ALA A 31 -0.65 28.11 -4.41
CA ALA A 31 -0.81 29.01 -3.28
C ALA A 31 -2.22 29.63 -3.22
N LEU A 32 -2.87 29.56 -2.04
CA LEU A 32 -4.20 30.13 -1.83
C LEU A 32 -4.22 31.64 -2.13
N GLY A 33 -5.30 32.08 -2.78
CA GLY A 33 -5.46 33.47 -3.21
C GLY A 33 -4.60 33.86 -4.43
N THR A 34 -4.01 32.90 -5.13
CA THR A 34 -3.40 33.09 -6.46
C THR A 34 -4.25 32.39 -7.53
N PRO A 35 -4.12 32.75 -8.81
CA PRO A 35 -4.76 32.01 -9.90
C PRO A 35 -4.35 30.53 -9.92
N LYS A 36 -3.17 30.19 -9.40
CA LYS A 36 -2.65 28.82 -9.31
C LYS A 36 -3.30 27.95 -8.24
N GLN A 37 -4.16 28.48 -7.36
CA GLN A 37 -4.83 27.70 -6.30
C GLN A 37 -5.73 26.55 -6.82
N ARG A 38 -6.01 26.53 -8.13
CA ARG A 38 -6.75 25.47 -8.84
C ARG A 38 -5.86 24.40 -9.47
N LEU A 39 -4.54 24.61 -9.48
CA LEU A 39 -3.56 23.65 -9.99
C LEU A 39 -3.19 22.66 -8.90
N LEU A 40 -3.11 21.39 -9.29
CA LEU A 40 -2.58 20.31 -8.48
C LEU A 40 -1.13 20.03 -8.89
N HIS A 41 -0.26 19.94 -7.90
CA HIS A 41 1.14 19.58 -8.04
C HIS A 41 1.37 18.24 -7.35
N ILE A 42 2.12 17.36 -8.01
CA ILE A 42 2.64 16.12 -7.41
C ILE A 42 4.00 16.38 -6.78
N LEU A 43 4.22 15.81 -5.60
CA LEU A 43 5.40 16.01 -4.75
C LEU A 43 6.02 14.68 -4.38
N ASP A 44 7.23 14.74 -3.82
CA ASP A 44 7.97 13.61 -3.23
C ASP A 44 8.23 12.42 -4.18
N PHE A 45 9.27 12.60 -5.00
CA PHE A 45 9.80 11.55 -5.87
C PHE A 45 10.84 10.66 -5.15
N GLY A 46 10.96 10.72 -3.82
CA GLY A 46 12.03 10.07 -3.06
C GLY A 46 12.05 8.55 -3.20
N ILE A 47 10.90 7.94 -3.52
CA ILE A 47 10.81 6.51 -3.83
C ILE A 47 10.37 6.23 -5.27
N ALA A 48 10.46 7.19 -6.19
CA ALA A 48 10.20 6.93 -7.60
C ALA A 48 11.20 5.89 -8.15
N ARG A 49 10.82 5.19 -9.23
CA ARG A 49 11.69 4.20 -9.90
C ARG A 49 11.56 4.31 -11.41
N GLN A 50 12.70 4.31 -12.09
CA GLN A 50 12.74 4.23 -13.54
C GLN A 50 12.30 2.84 -14.02
N TYR A 51 11.23 2.76 -14.80
CA TYR A 51 10.73 1.51 -15.39
C TYR A 51 11.08 1.39 -16.88
N LEU A 52 11.39 2.49 -17.59
CA LEU A 52 11.95 2.46 -18.95
C LEU A 52 13.47 2.64 -18.91
N VAL A 53 14.20 1.69 -19.47
CA VAL A 53 15.67 1.68 -19.54
C VAL A 53 16.13 1.57 -20.99
N LYS A 54 17.37 1.95 -21.28
CA LYS A 54 17.90 1.83 -22.64
C LYS A 54 17.94 0.37 -23.10
N ASP A 55 17.53 0.14 -24.34
CA ASP A 55 17.63 -1.13 -25.03
C ASP A 55 18.86 -1.14 -25.92
N GLU A 56 19.89 -1.85 -25.50
CA GLU A 56 21.16 -2.01 -26.23
C GLU A 56 20.98 -2.71 -27.58
N LYS A 57 19.86 -3.40 -27.80
CA LYS A 57 19.59 -4.20 -29.02
C LYS A 57 18.62 -3.56 -30.01
N GLY A 58 18.17 -2.33 -29.72
CA GLY A 58 17.56 -1.36 -30.63
C GLY A 58 16.48 -1.86 -31.62
N LYS A 59 15.21 -1.88 -31.20
CA LYS A 59 14.06 -1.90 -32.14
C LYS A 59 13.07 -0.74 -31.99
N ASN A 60 12.92 -0.13 -30.80
CA ASN A 60 11.95 0.95 -30.51
C ASN A 60 12.58 2.08 -29.69
N ASP A 61 12.99 3.19 -30.32
CA ASP A 61 13.59 4.40 -29.71
C ASP A 61 14.80 4.14 -28.77
N GLY A 62 15.33 2.92 -28.78
CA GLY A 62 16.34 2.46 -27.84
C GLY A 62 15.85 2.39 -26.39
N LEU A 63 14.55 2.21 -26.11
CA LEU A 63 13.99 2.04 -24.76
C LEU A 63 13.20 0.74 -24.62
N ARG A 64 13.32 0.09 -23.46
CA ARG A 64 12.57 -1.12 -23.07
C ARG A 64 12.10 -1.05 -21.62
N ILE A 65 11.06 -1.82 -21.30
CA ILE A 65 10.63 -2.00 -19.91
C ILE A 65 11.70 -2.78 -19.13
N ARG A 66 12.09 -2.26 -17.95
CA ARG A 66 13.01 -2.90 -17.02
C ARG A 66 12.40 -4.20 -16.53
N LYS A 67 13.18 -5.28 -16.49
CA LYS A 67 12.70 -6.59 -16.00
C LYS A 67 12.24 -6.49 -14.55
N PRO A 68 11.09 -7.09 -14.19
CA PRO A 68 10.57 -7.00 -12.83
C PRO A 68 11.46 -7.77 -11.85
N ARG A 69 11.77 -7.15 -10.71
CA ARG A 69 12.51 -7.79 -9.63
C ARG A 69 11.70 -8.90 -8.98
N LYS A 70 12.38 -9.97 -8.51
CA LYS A 70 11.76 -11.13 -7.87
C LYS A 70 10.88 -10.77 -6.67
N ILE A 71 11.43 -9.93 -5.78
CA ILE A 71 10.79 -9.44 -4.57
C ILE A 71 11.16 -7.97 -4.43
N VAL A 72 10.17 -7.13 -4.14
CA VAL A 72 10.37 -5.71 -3.86
C VAL A 72 10.00 -5.43 -2.41
N PRO A 73 10.91 -4.91 -1.58
CA PRO A 73 10.56 -4.46 -0.24
C PRO A 73 9.43 -3.44 -0.32
N PHE A 74 8.39 -3.63 0.50
CA PHE A 74 7.30 -2.69 0.55
C PHE A 74 7.79 -1.34 1.08
N ARG A 75 7.57 -0.31 0.28
CA ARG A 75 7.81 1.09 0.58
C ARG A 75 6.57 1.83 0.10
N GLY A 76 6.01 2.69 0.94
CA GLY A 76 4.79 3.45 0.62
C GLY A 76 3.70 3.29 1.68
N THR A 77 2.52 3.79 1.36
CA THR A 77 1.42 3.91 2.32
C THR A 77 0.41 2.78 2.16
N LEU A 78 0.26 1.92 3.18
CA LEU A 78 -0.60 0.72 3.15
C LEU A 78 -2.03 1.01 2.67
N ARG A 79 -2.58 2.15 3.09
CA ARG A 79 -3.95 2.59 2.74
C ARG A 79 -4.17 2.71 1.22
N TYR A 80 -3.19 3.22 0.48
CA TYR A 80 -3.34 3.54 -0.95
C TYR A 80 -2.56 2.60 -1.86
N CYS A 81 -1.60 1.83 -1.37
CA CYS A 81 -0.83 0.92 -2.23
C CYS A 81 -1.72 -0.12 -2.93
N SER A 82 -1.32 -0.56 -4.12
CA SER A 82 -2.02 -1.64 -4.84
C SER A 82 -1.84 -3.01 -4.16
N VAL A 83 -2.65 -3.99 -4.56
CA VAL A 83 -2.47 -5.39 -4.13
C VAL A 83 -1.09 -5.93 -4.53
N ASN A 84 -0.62 -5.61 -5.74
CA ASN A 84 0.72 -6.03 -6.19
C ASN A 84 1.84 -5.51 -5.27
N ALA A 85 1.74 -4.27 -4.81
CA ALA A 85 2.71 -3.69 -3.88
C ALA A 85 2.70 -4.41 -2.52
N GLN A 86 1.50 -4.73 -1.99
CA GLN A 86 1.39 -5.52 -0.75
C GLN A 86 1.98 -6.93 -0.90
N GLU A 87 1.83 -7.54 -2.07
CA GLU A 87 2.42 -8.84 -2.41
C GLU A 87 3.91 -8.79 -2.75
N ARG A 88 4.56 -7.63 -2.58
CA ARG A 88 6.00 -7.44 -2.83
C ARG A 88 6.39 -7.72 -4.29
N ARG A 89 5.46 -7.53 -5.24
CA ARG A 89 5.74 -7.58 -6.68
C ARG A 89 6.38 -6.28 -7.16
N GLU A 90 7.03 -6.31 -8.32
CA GLU A 90 7.50 -5.08 -8.95
C GLU A 90 6.32 -4.18 -9.30
N GLN A 91 6.42 -2.92 -8.88
CA GLN A 91 5.40 -1.92 -9.10
C GLN A 91 5.56 -1.31 -10.49
N GLY A 92 4.47 -1.30 -11.26
CA GLY A 92 4.37 -0.68 -12.57
C GLY A 92 3.40 0.51 -12.57
N ARG A 93 3.12 1.02 -13.77
CA ARG A 93 2.25 2.19 -13.98
C ARG A 93 0.84 1.98 -13.43
N GLN A 94 0.33 0.76 -13.52
CA GLN A 94 -0.98 0.38 -13.01
C GLN A 94 -1.09 0.53 -11.49
N ASP A 95 0.02 0.41 -10.75
CA ASP A 95 0.00 0.46 -9.29
C ASP A 95 -0.15 1.90 -8.76
N ASP A 96 0.45 2.87 -9.47
CA ASP A 96 0.19 4.31 -9.23
C ASP A 96 -1.27 4.68 -9.52
N LEU A 97 -1.86 4.07 -10.56
CA LEU A 97 -3.26 4.33 -10.93
C LEU A 97 -4.26 3.68 -9.96
N TRP A 98 -3.96 2.49 -9.42
CA TRP A 98 -4.73 1.91 -8.31
C TRP A 98 -4.69 2.81 -7.08
N SER A 99 -3.52 3.35 -6.76
CA SER A 99 -3.34 4.27 -5.64
C SER A 99 -4.13 5.58 -5.85
N LEU A 100 -4.11 6.12 -7.06
CA LEU A 100 -4.96 7.25 -7.45
C LEU A 100 -6.45 6.91 -7.32
N PHE A 101 -6.88 5.72 -7.76
CA PHE A 101 -8.27 5.29 -7.65
C PHE A 101 -8.73 5.26 -6.18
N TYR A 102 -7.98 4.62 -5.29
CA TYR A 102 -8.31 4.60 -3.86
C TYR A 102 -8.32 6.00 -3.25
N MET A 103 -7.38 6.87 -3.65
CA MET A 103 -7.37 8.27 -3.24
C MET A 103 -8.67 8.98 -3.64
N ILE A 104 -9.13 8.81 -4.89
CA ILE A 104 -10.37 9.43 -5.38
C ILE A 104 -11.59 8.91 -4.63
N VAL A 105 -11.67 7.59 -4.41
CA VAL A 105 -12.77 6.98 -3.66
C VAL A 105 -12.85 7.54 -2.24
N GLU A 106 -11.71 7.65 -1.55
CA GLU A 106 -11.64 8.24 -0.21
C GLU A 106 -12.11 9.70 -0.21
N LEU A 107 -11.72 10.50 -1.20
CA LEU A 107 -12.11 11.90 -1.28
C LEU A 107 -13.60 12.10 -1.55
N VAL A 108 -14.22 11.18 -2.30
CA VAL A 108 -15.66 11.22 -2.59
C VAL A 108 -16.48 10.70 -1.41
N LYS A 109 -16.04 9.61 -0.77
CA LYS A 109 -16.80 8.92 0.30
C LYS A 109 -16.40 9.36 1.71
N GLY A 110 -15.30 10.08 1.87
CA GLY A 110 -14.70 10.47 3.15
C GLY A 110 -13.84 9.38 3.80
N SER A 111 -13.95 8.12 3.40
CA SER A 111 -13.16 7.01 3.93
C SER A 111 -13.08 5.83 2.94
N LEU A 112 -12.09 4.96 3.14
CA LEU A 112 -12.01 3.64 2.52
C LEU A 112 -12.50 2.55 3.50
N PRO A 113 -13.02 1.40 3.03
CA PRO A 113 -13.47 0.31 3.89
C PRO A 113 -12.41 -0.18 4.89
N TRP A 114 -11.14 -0.13 4.51
CA TRP A 114 -9.99 -0.51 5.35
C TRP A 114 -9.36 0.65 6.13
N THR A 115 -10.06 1.78 6.28
CA THR A 115 -9.56 2.92 7.08
C THR A 115 -9.40 2.49 8.54
N GLY A 116 -8.22 2.74 9.12
CA GLY A 116 -7.92 2.38 10.52
C GLY A 116 -7.48 0.93 10.74
N ILE A 117 -7.45 0.10 9.68
CA ILE A 117 -6.95 -1.28 9.73
C ILE A 117 -5.45 -1.27 9.43
N VAL A 118 -4.66 -1.94 10.29
CA VAL A 118 -3.19 -2.00 10.15
C VAL A 118 -2.70 -3.36 9.67
N GLU A 119 -3.56 -4.38 9.70
CA GLU A 119 -3.24 -5.74 9.30
C GLU A 119 -3.16 -5.85 7.76
N GLU A 120 -1.94 -5.95 7.22
CA GLU A 120 -1.71 -6.01 5.76
C GLU A 120 -2.57 -7.07 5.06
N GLU A 121 -2.73 -8.24 5.67
CA GLU A 121 -3.51 -9.36 5.14
C GLU A 121 -5.00 -9.03 4.99
N LYS A 122 -5.57 -8.39 6.02
CA LYS A 122 -6.98 -7.97 6.02
C LYS A 122 -7.22 -6.87 4.99
N VAL A 123 -6.34 -5.87 4.96
CA VAL A 123 -6.39 -4.78 3.97
C VAL A 123 -6.33 -5.34 2.55
N ARG A 124 -5.47 -6.34 2.29
CA ARG A 124 -5.33 -6.95 0.96
C ARG A 124 -6.60 -7.69 0.55
N ALA A 125 -7.15 -8.53 1.43
CA ALA A 125 -8.40 -9.24 1.15
C ALA A 125 -9.53 -8.26 0.79
N MET A 126 -9.68 -7.18 1.56
CA MET A 126 -10.67 -6.14 1.27
C MET A 126 -10.43 -5.43 -0.07
N LYS A 127 -9.18 -5.26 -0.51
CA LYS A 127 -8.86 -4.70 -1.84
C LYS A 127 -9.14 -5.67 -2.99
N GLU A 128 -9.05 -6.98 -2.77
CA GLU A 128 -9.41 -8.00 -3.75
C GLU A 128 -10.93 -8.01 -4.03
N ASP A 129 -11.76 -7.70 -3.03
CA ASP A 129 -13.22 -7.56 -3.17
C ASP A 129 -13.62 -6.08 -3.21
N PHE A 130 -13.23 -5.41 -4.28
CA PHE A 130 -13.43 -3.97 -4.48
C PHE A 130 -14.90 -3.55 -4.68
N LYS A 131 -15.88 -4.46 -4.52
CA LYS A 131 -17.31 -4.19 -4.70
C LYS A 131 -17.84 -3.11 -3.75
N GLU A 132 -17.43 -3.16 -2.47
CA GLU A 132 -17.85 -2.18 -1.45
C GLU A 132 -17.34 -0.75 -1.76
N LEU A 133 -16.31 -0.61 -2.61
CA LEU A 133 -15.82 0.70 -3.03
C LEU A 133 -16.87 1.42 -3.89
N PHE A 134 -17.67 0.68 -4.65
CA PHE A 134 -18.58 1.24 -5.65
C PHE A 134 -19.91 1.75 -5.11
N ASP A 135 -20.26 1.43 -3.86
CA ASP A 135 -21.51 1.88 -3.27
C ASP A 135 -21.62 3.42 -3.32
N GLY A 136 -22.62 3.93 -4.05
CA GLY A 136 -22.86 5.36 -4.24
C GLY A 136 -21.97 6.06 -5.28
N LEU A 137 -21.11 5.33 -6.00
CA LEU A 137 -20.29 5.86 -7.09
C LEU A 137 -20.99 5.70 -8.46
N ASP A 138 -20.65 6.60 -9.39
CA ASP A 138 -21.09 6.48 -10.78
C ASP A 138 -20.44 5.25 -11.45
N MET A 139 -21.15 4.61 -12.40
CA MET A 139 -20.65 3.44 -13.13
C MET A 139 -19.30 3.65 -13.82
N ASP A 140 -18.93 4.88 -14.16
CA ASP A 140 -17.61 5.18 -14.74
C ASP A 140 -16.46 4.82 -13.78
N PHE A 141 -16.67 4.86 -12.45
CA PHE A 141 -15.69 4.39 -11.47
C PHE A 141 -15.52 2.87 -11.48
N VAL A 142 -16.60 2.13 -11.76
CA VAL A 142 -16.54 0.67 -11.95
C VAL A 142 -15.70 0.35 -13.18
N TYR A 143 -15.94 1.04 -14.29
CA TYR A 143 -15.16 0.89 -15.52
C TYR A 143 -13.68 1.27 -15.34
N ILE A 144 -13.37 2.29 -14.52
CA ILE A 144 -11.98 2.59 -14.15
C ILE A 144 -11.35 1.37 -13.45
N ALA A 145 -11.99 0.85 -12.41
CA ALA A 145 -11.46 -0.29 -11.65
C ALA A 145 -11.32 -1.56 -12.51
N GLU A 146 -12.29 -1.85 -13.38
CA GLU A 146 -12.24 -2.97 -14.32
C GLU A 146 -11.06 -2.84 -15.29
N HIS A 147 -10.83 -1.66 -15.88
CA HIS A 147 -9.65 -1.42 -16.70
C HIS A 147 -8.35 -1.67 -15.90
N LEU A 148 -8.25 -1.14 -14.68
CA LEU A 148 -7.06 -1.32 -13.85
C LEU A 148 -6.82 -2.78 -13.44
N SER A 149 -7.87 -3.60 -13.34
CA SER A 149 -7.80 -5.01 -12.95
C SER A 149 -7.16 -5.91 -14.02
N VAL A 150 -7.27 -5.53 -15.30
CA VAL A 150 -6.71 -6.29 -16.42
C VAL A 150 -5.28 -5.88 -16.74
N LEU A 151 -4.81 -4.74 -16.25
CA LEU A 151 -3.44 -4.30 -16.46
C LEU A 151 -2.43 -5.19 -15.72
N ARG A 152 -1.26 -5.36 -16.34
CA ARG A 152 -0.08 -6.03 -15.80
C ARG A 152 1.11 -5.08 -15.83
N TYR A 153 2.23 -5.49 -15.24
CA TYR A 153 3.44 -4.67 -15.14
C TYR A 153 3.93 -4.11 -16.50
N LYS A 154 3.83 -4.90 -17.57
CA LYS A 154 4.21 -4.48 -18.92
C LYS A 154 3.12 -3.69 -19.66
N SER A 155 1.85 -3.78 -19.24
CA SER A 155 0.73 -3.09 -19.88
C SER A 155 0.94 -1.58 -19.86
N LYS A 156 0.66 -0.92 -20.99
CA LYS A 156 0.52 0.54 -21.05
C LYS A 156 -0.93 0.86 -20.70
N PRO A 157 -1.21 1.57 -19.59
CA PRO A 157 -2.56 1.98 -19.26
C PRO A 157 -3.16 2.87 -20.37
N ASP A 158 -4.46 2.76 -20.63
CA ASP A 158 -5.16 3.69 -21.50
C ASP A 158 -5.56 4.94 -20.72
N TYR A 159 -4.62 5.87 -20.59
CA TYR A 159 -4.84 7.15 -19.89
C TYR A 159 -5.96 7.98 -20.54
N ALA A 160 -6.18 7.84 -21.86
CA ALA A 160 -7.23 8.58 -22.54
C ALA A 160 -8.61 8.05 -22.14
N LEU A 161 -8.80 6.73 -22.08
CA LEU A 161 -10.00 6.09 -21.56
C LEU A 161 -10.28 6.51 -20.11
N LEU A 162 -9.27 6.41 -19.23
CA LEU A 162 -9.40 6.79 -17.82
C LEU A 162 -9.82 8.26 -17.67
N ARG A 163 -9.22 9.15 -18.47
CA ARG A 163 -9.55 10.58 -18.49
C ARG A 163 -10.97 10.83 -18.98
N LYS A 164 -11.43 10.11 -20.02
CA LYS A 164 -12.81 10.18 -20.53
C LYS A 164 -13.83 9.74 -19.47
N LEU A 165 -13.56 8.65 -18.75
CA LEU A 165 -14.42 8.18 -17.65
C LEU A 165 -14.55 9.23 -16.54
N LEU A 166 -13.45 9.88 -16.14
CA LEU A 166 -13.50 10.97 -15.16
C LEU A 166 -14.25 12.20 -15.68
N LEU A 167 -14.09 12.56 -16.96
CA LEU A 167 -14.82 13.65 -17.59
C LEU A 167 -16.32 13.35 -17.74
N ASN A 168 -16.70 12.10 -18.01
CA ASN A 168 -18.09 11.68 -18.02
C ASN A 168 -18.75 11.93 -16.66
N VAL A 169 -18.09 11.60 -15.56
CA VAL A 169 -18.57 11.93 -14.20
C VAL A 169 -18.71 13.45 -14.04
N PHE A 170 -17.72 14.22 -14.50
CA PHE A 170 -17.75 15.68 -14.43
C PHE A 170 -18.99 16.27 -15.12
N VAL A 171 -19.31 15.77 -16.32
CA VAL A 171 -20.49 16.20 -17.10
C VAL A 171 -21.79 15.70 -16.46
N LYS A 172 -21.89 14.41 -16.08
CA LYS A 172 -23.09 13.82 -15.44
C LYS A 172 -23.50 14.55 -14.16
N ARG A 173 -22.50 14.93 -13.35
CA ARG A 173 -22.69 15.69 -12.11
C ARG A 173 -22.89 17.19 -12.34
N LYS A 174 -22.92 17.64 -13.61
CA LYS A 174 -23.13 19.03 -14.03
C LYS A 174 -22.09 20.00 -13.45
N PHE A 175 -20.85 19.53 -13.28
CA PHE A 175 -19.77 20.40 -12.88
C PHE A 175 -19.34 21.30 -14.03
N THR A 176 -18.83 22.49 -13.70
CA THR A 176 -18.24 23.41 -14.69
C THR A 176 -16.85 23.85 -14.24
N PRO A 177 -15.92 24.15 -15.17
CA PRO A 177 -14.58 24.65 -14.81
C PRO A 177 -14.59 25.96 -14.01
N ASN A 178 -15.70 26.68 -14.04
CA ASN A 178 -15.88 27.96 -13.34
C ASN A 178 -16.41 27.78 -11.91
N MET A 179 -16.91 26.59 -11.56
CA MET A 179 -17.35 26.30 -10.19
C MET A 179 -16.18 26.46 -9.22
N LYS A 180 -16.46 27.13 -8.11
CA LYS A 180 -15.49 27.26 -7.03
C LYS A 180 -15.25 25.90 -6.40
N VAL A 181 -13.99 25.56 -6.21
CA VAL A 181 -13.60 24.35 -5.46
C VAL A 181 -13.75 24.60 -3.96
N ASP A 182 -13.71 23.51 -3.19
CA ASP A 182 -14.06 23.49 -1.77
C ASP A 182 -13.29 24.51 -0.91
N TRP A 183 -12.01 24.72 -1.21
CA TRP A 183 -11.10 25.61 -0.48
C TRP A 183 -11.02 27.04 -1.02
N GLU A 184 -11.74 27.35 -2.10
CA GLU A 184 -11.72 28.71 -2.65
C GLU A 184 -12.57 29.67 -1.84
N LYS A 185 -12.24 30.97 -1.94
CA LYS A 185 -13.05 32.02 -1.34
C LYS A 185 -14.50 31.97 -1.85
N GLY A 186 -15.46 31.74 -0.96
CA GLY A 186 -16.87 31.51 -1.29
C GLY A 186 -17.18 30.13 -1.88
N GLY A 187 -16.24 29.19 -1.77
CA GLY A 187 -16.45 27.75 -1.99
C GLY A 187 -17.18 27.11 -0.80
N ARG A 188 -17.61 25.85 -0.96
CA ARG A 188 -18.44 25.16 0.02
C ARG A 188 -17.79 25.06 1.41
N TYR A 189 -16.47 24.90 1.46
CA TYR A 189 -15.73 24.68 2.70
C TYR A 189 -14.70 25.79 2.98
N ASP A 190 -14.81 26.95 2.33
CA ASP A 190 -13.90 28.10 2.47
C ASP A 190 -13.48 28.39 3.92
N ARG A 191 -14.45 28.42 4.85
CA ARG A 191 -14.22 28.68 6.28
C ARG A 191 -13.29 27.69 6.98
N TYR A 192 -13.18 26.45 6.48
CA TYR A 192 -12.25 25.46 7.00
C TYR A 192 -10.80 25.70 6.52
N PHE A 193 -10.66 26.41 5.39
CA PHE A 193 -9.39 26.74 4.76
C PHE A 193 -8.97 28.20 4.99
N GLU A 194 -9.80 29.01 5.66
CA GLU A 194 -9.40 30.30 6.21
C GLU A 194 -8.18 30.10 7.12
N LYS A 195 -7.12 30.87 6.85
CA LYS A 195 -5.76 30.71 7.36
C LYS A 195 -5.72 30.38 8.86
N LYS A 196 -5.68 29.08 9.21
CA LYS A 196 -4.97 28.64 10.40
C LYS A 196 -3.48 28.83 10.10
N THR A 197 -2.97 30.00 10.49
CA THR A 197 -1.59 30.47 10.48
C THR A 197 -0.55 29.40 10.13
N SER A 198 -0.16 29.34 8.86
CA SER A 198 1.09 28.67 8.48
C SER A 198 2.24 29.42 9.14
N THR A 199 3.12 28.70 9.82
CA THR A 199 4.37 29.22 10.40
C THR A 199 5.48 29.36 9.36
N LEU A 200 5.23 28.94 8.11
CA LEU A 200 6.18 29.09 7.02
C LEU A 200 6.30 30.56 6.60
N PRO A 201 7.49 31.01 6.16
CA PRO A 201 7.70 32.36 5.69
C PRO A 201 6.67 32.72 4.61
N THR A 202 6.07 33.90 4.75
CA THR A 202 5.10 34.38 3.76
C THR A 202 5.85 34.70 2.48
N VAL A 203 5.52 34.00 1.40
CA VAL A 203 6.03 34.30 0.06
C VAL A 203 5.66 35.75 -0.28
N THR A 204 6.66 36.62 -0.40
CA THR A 204 6.48 38.07 -0.63
C THR A 204 6.02 38.38 -2.06
N GLU A 205 6.44 37.57 -3.03
CA GLU A 205 6.03 37.68 -4.43
C GLU A 205 5.14 36.50 -4.82
N LYS A 206 3.84 36.77 -5.00
CA LYS A 206 2.91 35.75 -5.47
C LYS A 206 2.92 35.68 -6.98
N ASP A 207 3.11 34.49 -7.51
CA ASP A 207 2.93 34.23 -8.94
C ASP A 207 1.44 34.37 -9.32
N MET A 208 1.14 35.43 -10.08
CA MET A 208 -0.20 35.79 -10.55
C MET A 208 -0.47 35.32 -11.98
N THR A 209 0.34 34.40 -12.53
CA THR A 209 0.10 33.84 -13.86
C THR A 209 -1.28 33.20 -13.92
N ALA A 210 -2.09 33.66 -14.85
CA ALA A 210 -3.46 33.19 -15.01
C ALA A 210 -3.49 31.69 -15.34
N VAL A 211 -4.40 30.97 -14.68
CA VAL A 211 -4.65 29.55 -14.94
C VAL A 211 -6.07 29.40 -15.45
N ASP A 212 -6.19 28.86 -16.67
CA ASP A 212 -7.46 28.57 -17.29
C ASP A 212 -7.78 27.08 -17.15
N LEU A 213 -8.63 26.77 -16.17
CA LEU A 213 -9.04 25.40 -15.90
C LEU A 213 -9.86 24.79 -17.05
N ALA A 214 -10.57 25.60 -17.85
CA ALA A 214 -11.30 25.10 -19.00
C ALA A 214 -10.35 24.57 -20.09
N LYS A 215 -9.23 25.27 -20.32
CA LYS A 215 -8.17 24.82 -21.24
C LYS A 215 -7.45 23.56 -20.75
N ILE A 216 -7.28 23.40 -19.44
CA ILE A 216 -6.64 22.22 -18.85
C ILE A 216 -7.57 21.01 -18.94
N LEU A 217 -8.83 21.17 -18.50
CA LEU A 217 -9.77 20.05 -18.45
C LEU A 217 -10.26 19.63 -19.84
N LYS A 218 -10.47 20.57 -20.75
CA LYS A 218 -11.05 20.33 -22.09
C LYS A 218 -12.32 19.47 -21.98
N VAL A 219 -13.28 19.95 -21.19
CA VAL A 219 -14.51 19.20 -20.88
C VAL A 219 -15.35 19.03 -22.14
N PRO A 220 -15.80 17.81 -22.48
CA PRO A 220 -16.64 17.58 -23.65
C PRO A 220 -18.04 18.18 -23.44
N ALA A 221 -18.72 18.50 -24.54
CA ALA A 221 -20.07 19.07 -24.49
C ALA A 221 -21.12 18.07 -23.96
N SER A 222 -20.88 16.78 -24.15
CA SER A 222 -21.75 15.69 -23.71
C SER A 222 -20.94 14.48 -23.26
N VAL A 223 -21.61 13.58 -22.52
CA VAL A 223 -21.04 12.31 -22.06
C VAL A 223 -20.75 11.41 -23.26
N GLU A 224 -19.55 10.83 -23.31
CA GLU A 224 -19.21 9.82 -24.31
C GLU A 224 -19.71 8.43 -23.86
N ARG A 225 -20.35 7.69 -24.77
CA ARG A 225 -20.80 6.32 -24.49
C ARG A 225 -19.61 5.36 -24.55
N ILE A 226 -19.23 4.83 -23.39
CA ILE A 226 -18.16 3.83 -23.23
C ILE A 226 -18.80 2.49 -22.86
N THR A 227 -18.42 1.43 -23.56
CA THR A 227 -18.90 0.06 -23.29
C THR A 227 -17.90 -0.73 -22.46
N HIS A 228 -18.39 -1.67 -21.65
CA HIS A 228 -17.55 -2.60 -20.88
C HIS A 228 -16.53 -3.34 -21.76
N ALA A 229 -16.92 -3.73 -22.98
CA ALA A 229 -16.01 -4.38 -23.92
C ALA A 229 -14.81 -3.50 -24.31
N GLN A 230 -15.03 -2.19 -24.50
CA GLN A 230 -13.93 -1.24 -24.78
C GLN A 230 -12.99 -1.10 -23.58
N VAL A 231 -13.54 -1.10 -22.37
CA VAL A 231 -12.78 -0.96 -21.12
C VAL A 231 -11.78 -2.11 -20.93
N VAL A 232 -12.26 -3.34 -21.12
CA VAL A 232 -11.44 -4.55 -20.99
C VAL A 232 -10.45 -4.68 -22.14
N ALA A 233 -10.88 -4.42 -23.38
CA ALA A 233 -10.01 -4.52 -24.55
C ALA A 233 -8.81 -3.58 -24.48
N ALA A 234 -8.99 -2.38 -23.92
CA ALA A 234 -7.93 -1.39 -23.77
C ALA A 234 -6.77 -1.82 -22.85
N GLY A 235 -6.96 -2.84 -22.01
CA GLY A 235 -5.93 -3.32 -21.08
C GLY A 235 -5.20 -4.59 -21.52
N ASN A 236 -5.68 -5.28 -22.56
CA ASN A 236 -5.11 -6.55 -22.99
C ASN A 236 -3.91 -6.34 -23.92
N LEU A 237 -2.75 -6.82 -23.48
CA LEU A 237 -1.63 -7.14 -24.37
C LEU A 237 -1.85 -8.56 -24.94
N SER A 238 -1.28 -8.84 -26.12
CA SER A 238 -1.11 -10.24 -26.57
C SER A 238 -0.40 -11.03 -25.47
N GLN A 239 -0.80 -12.29 -25.26
CA GLN A 239 -0.36 -13.19 -24.18
C GLN A 239 1.15 -13.49 -24.09
N ASP A 240 1.96 -12.78 -24.87
CA ASP A 240 3.39 -12.98 -24.91
C ASP A 240 4.04 -12.15 -23.79
N ASP A 241 4.63 -12.87 -22.84
CA ASP A 241 5.54 -12.40 -21.80
C ASP A 241 4.95 -11.95 -20.45
N ASP A 242 4.22 -12.85 -19.78
CA ASP A 242 4.30 -12.98 -18.32
C ASP A 242 5.71 -13.48 -17.94
N ASP A 243 6.73 -12.63 -18.12
CA ASP A 243 8.01 -12.83 -17.45
C ASP A 243 7.73 -12.74 -15.96
N LEU A 244 7.78 -13.90 -15.30
CA LEU A 244 7.79 -13.99 -13.85
C LEU A 244 8.82 -12.99 -13.30
N ASN A 245 8.54 -12.46 -12.10
CA ASN A 245 9.46 -11.63 -11.35
C ASN A 245 10.83 -12.35 -11.23
N THR A 246 11.79 -11.99 -12.08
CA THR A 246 12.99 -12.83 -12.37
C THR A 246 14.29 -12.09 -12.14
N ALA A 247 14.28 -10.75 -12.09
CA ALA A 247 15.49 -9.96 -11.91
C ALA A 247 15.87 -9.81 -10.43
N GLN A 248 17.17 -9.68 -10.17
CA GLN A 248 17.70 -9.17 -8.90
C GLN A 248 17.63 -7.64 -8.88
N ASP A 249 17.71 -7.03 -7.69
CA ASP A 249 17.70 -5.58 -7.55
C ASP A 249 19.01 -4.96 -8.01
N ASP A 250 19.01 -4.39 -9.20
CA ASP A 250 20.14 -3.74 -9.87
C ASP A 250 20.43 -2.32 -9.37
N THR A 251 19.66 -1.84 -8.40
CA THR A 251 19.75 -0.48 -7.85
C THR A 251 20.50 -0.42 -6.51
N LEU A 252 20.84 -1.58 -5.94
CA LEU A 252 21.62 -1.70 -4.72
C LEU A 252 23.00 -2.22 -5.09
N ILE A 253 24.03 -1.37 -5.01
CA ILE A 253 25.43 -1.81 -5.11
C ILE A 253 25.80 -2.45 -3.77
N GLU A 254 25.43 -3.71 -3.58
CA GLU A 254 25.86 -4.51 -2.44
C GLU A 254 27.20 -5.15 -2.78
N ARG A 255 28.24 -4.84 -1.98
CA ARG A 255 29.53 -5.56 -2.05
C ARG A 255 29.26 -7.03 -1.72
N GLU A 256 29.62 -7.91 -2.64
CA GLU A 256 29.33 -9.35 -2.59
C GLU A 256 29.67 -9.98 -1.23
N THR A 257 28.65 -10.51 -0.54
CA THR A 257 28.83 -11.62 0.38
C THR A 257 27.81 -12.70 0.02
N ASN A 258 28.32 -13.78 -0.57
CA ASN A 258 27.58 -14.95 -1.04
C ASN A 258 26.71 -15.58 0.06
N PHE A 259 25.39 -15.64 -0.15
CA PHE A 259 24.54 -16.64 0.49
C PHE A 259 23.36 -17.01 -0.43
N MET A 260 23.33 -18.25 -0.91
CA MET A 260 22.25 -18.80 -1.73
C MET A 260 21.09 -19.34 -0.88
N PRO A 261 19.82 -19.13 -1.26
CA PRO A 261 18.68 -19.83 -0.65
C PRO A 261 18.19 -21.02 -1.51
N GLN A 262 17.94 -22.15 -0.84
CA GLN A 262 17.40 -23.39 -1.41
C GLN A 262 15.89 -23.31 -1.75
N LYS A 263 15.47 -24.01 -2.81
CA LYS A 263 14.09 -24.15 -3.30
C LYS A 263 13.27 -25.11 -2.42
N VAL A 264 12.01 -24.75 -2.15
CA VAL A 264 10.98 -25.68 -1.65
C VAL A 264 9.79 -25.66 -2.62
N THR A 265 9.40 -26.85 -3.09
CA THR A 265 8.28 -27.12 -4.00
C THR A 265 7.05 -27.54 -3.19
N ILE A 266 5.86 -27.01 -3.49
CA ILE A 266 4.58 -27.52 -2.95
C ILE A 266 3.62 -27.80 -4.10
N ARG A 267 3.03 -29.01 -4.08
CA ARG A 267 2.10 -29.59 -5.06
C ARG A 267 0.66 -29.08 -4.86
N ALA A 268 -0.09 -29.01 -5.96
CA ALA A 268 -1.52 -28.73 -5.99
C ALA A 268 -2.35 -30.03 -5.81
N ASN A 269 -3.51 -29.93 -5.16
CA ASN A 269 -4.56 -30.96 -5.18
C ASN A 269 -5.91 -30.33 -5.54
N SER A 270 -6.62 -31.03 -6.42
CA SER A 270 -7.97 -30.77 -6.95
C SER A 270 -9.08 -31.40 -6.09
N VAL A 271 -10.27 -30.80 -6.04
CA VAL A 271 -11.52 -31.49 -5.66
C VAL A 271 -12.71 -30.97 -6.48
N SER A 272 -13.60 -31.90 -6.85
CA SER A 272 -14.76 -31.84 -7.73
C SER A 272 -16.12 -31.53 -7.04
N GLU A 273 -17.07 -31.11 -7.88
CA GLU A 273 -18.55 -30.94 -7.81
C GLU A 273 -19.37 -32.12 -7.22
N PHE A 274 -20.68 -32.12 -6.87
CA PHE A 274 -21.85 -31.20 -6.71
C PHE A 274 -22.95 -31.96 -5.90
N SER A 275 -23.92 -31.29 -5.23
CA SER A 275 -25.40 -31.55 -5.30
C SER A 275 -26.26 -30.77 -4.27
N HIS A 276 -27.47 -30.36 -4.71
CA HIS A 276 -28.52 -29.52 -4.06
C HIS A 276 -29.41 -30.30 -3.05
N ILE A 277 -30.28 -29.78 -2.17
CA ILE A 277 -31.42 -28.81 -2.26
C ILE A 277 -31.85 -28.36 -0.83
N GLY A 278 -32.40 -27.13 -0.66
CA GLY A 278 -33.37 -26.82 0.42
C GLY A 278 -33.34 -25.38 0.97
N GLU A 279 -34.35 -24.57 0.66
CA GLU A 279 -34.41 -23.11 0.77
C GLU A 279 -34.53 -22.52 2.20
N ARG A 280 -33.61 -21.59 2.53
CA ARG A 280 -33.87 -20.33 3.24
C ARG A 280 -32.99 -19.26 2.60
N ARG A 281 -33.51 -18.05 2.34
CA ARG A 281 -32.75 -16.94 1.73
C ARG A 281 -31.56 -16.57 2.62
N PHE A 282 -30.43 -17.20 2.36
CA PHE A 282 -29.10 -16.86 2.85
C PHE A 282 -28.45 -16.06 1.73
N VAL A 283 -28.01 -14.84 2.01
CA VAL A 283 -27.10 -14.15 1.09
C VAL A 283 -25.74 -14.78 1.34
N PRO A 284 -25.19 -15.60 0.41
CA PRO A 284 -23.92 -16.27 0.66
C PRO A 284 -22.82 -15.23 0.79
N MET A 285 -22.07 -15.29 1.89
CA MET A 285 -20.87 -14.48 2.05
C MET A 285 -19.93 -14.72 0.87
N THR A 286 -19.40 -13.63 0.31
CA THR A 286 -18.42 -13.71 -0.78
C THR A 286 -17.19 -14.48 -0.28
N LEU A 287 -16.42 -15.09 -1.20
CA LEU A 287 -15.18 -15.78 -0.84
C LEU A 287 -14.21 -14.86 -0.08
N CYS A 288 -14.26 -13.55 -0.33
CA CYS A 288 -13.49 -12.56 0.41
C CYS A 288 -14.04 -12.33 1.82
N GLN A 289 -15.36 -12.18 1.99
CA GLN A 289 -15.97 -12.08 3.32
C GLN A 289 -15.63 -13.31 4.18
N GLN A 290 -15.61 -14.51 3.57
CA GLN A 290 -15.15 -15.73 4.24
C GLN A 290 -13.67 -15.68 4.62
N LYS A 291 -12.78 -15.22 3.72
CA LYS A 291 -11.36 -15.03 4.02
C LYS A 291 -11.15 -14.03 5.16
N VAL A 292 -11.85 -12.89 5.14
CA VAL A 292 -11.78 -11.86 6.18
C VAL A 292 -12.24 -12.42 7.51
N GLN A 293 -13.35 -13.17 7.54
CA GLN A 293 -13.85 -13.80 8.76
C GLN A 293 -12.85 -14.83 9.31
N ILE A 294 -12.26 -15.67 8.45
CA ILE A 294 -11.23 -16.63 8.86
C ILE A 294 -10.02 -15.91 9.46
N ILE A 295 -9.61 -14.77 8.87
CA ILE A 295 -8.53 -13.93 9.40
C ILE A 295 -8.91 -13.38 10.77
N GLU A 296 -10.13 -12.86 10.95
CA GLU A 296 -10.63 -12.35 12.23
C GLU A 296 -10.71 -13.43 13.31
N GLU A 297 -11.18 -14.64 12.97
CA GLU A 297 -11.25 -15.78 13.88
C GLU A 297 -9.86 -16.25 14.29
N ASN A 298 -8.92 -16.33 13.34
CA ASN A 298 -7.53 -16.67 13.63
C ASN A 298 -6.85 -15.61 14.49
N TRP A 299 -7.19 -14.33 14.30
CA TRP A 299 -6.68 -13.23 15.12
C TRP A 299 -7.20 -13.30 16.56
N LYS A 300 -8.51 -13.51 16.75
CA LYS A 300 -9.11 -13.71 18.08
C LYS A 300 -8.49 -14.91 18.80
N ARG A 301 -8.27 -16.02 18.09
CA ARG A 301 -7.62 -17.21 18.65
C ARG A 301 -6.19 -16.92 19.11
N LYS A 302 -5.41 -16.15 18.33
CA LYS A 302 -4.06 -15.72 18.72
C LYS A 302 -4.09 -14.77 19.92
N GLU A 303 -5.07 -13.89 20.00
CA GLU A 303 -5.22 -12.97 21.14
C GLU A 303 -5.55 -13.73 22.44
N GLU A 304 -6.46 -14.70 22.39
CA GLU A 304 -6.77 -15.61 23.49
C GLU A 304 -5.55 -16.44 23.92
N GLU A 305 -4.78 -16.96 22.96
CA GLU A 305 -3.57 -17.73 23.23
C GLU A 305 -2.49 -16.87 23.91
N ALA A 306 -2.29 -15.63 23.43
CA ALA A 306 -1.37 -14.68 24.06
C ALA A 306 -1.81 -14.30 25.49
N LEU A 307 -3.11 -14.18 25.74
CA LEU A 307 -3.65 -13.93 27.08
C LEU A 307 -3.43 -15.14 28.01
N ARG A 308 -3.66 -16.35 27.51
CA ARG A 308 -3.38 -17.60 28.24
C ARG A 308 -1.89 -17.71 28.57
N GLU A 309 -1.02 -17.42 27.62
CA GLU A 309 0.43 -17.46 27.83
C GLU A 309 0.87 -16.44 28.90
N LYS A 310 0.29 -15.22 28.88
CA LYS A 310 0.51 -14.21 29.93
C LYS A 310 0.05 -14.71 31.31
N LEU A 311 -1.10 -15.38 31.40
CA LEU A 311 -1.61 -15.95 32.65
C LEU A 311 -0.69 -17.07 33.17
N VAL A 312 -0.23 -17.96 32.28
CA VAL A 312 0.71 -19.03 32.64
C VAL A 312 2.04 -18.45 33.12
N LYS A 313 2.59 -17.45 32.43
CA LYS A 313 3.82 -16.75 32.85
C LYS A 313 3.65 -16.06 34.20
N LYS A 314 2.50 -15.42 34.44
CA LYS A 314 2.18 -14.79 35.73
C LYS A 314 2.06 -15.82 36.86
N ALA A 315 1.38 -16.95 36.62
CA ALA A 315 1.27 -18.03 37.59
C ALA A 315 2.62 -18.69 37.90
N ALA A 316 3.47 -18.89 36.89
CA ALA A 316 4.83 -19.39 37.07
C ALA A 316 5.71 -18.41 37.88
N ALA A 317 5.59 -17.11 37.63
CA ALA A 317 6.27 -16.08 38.42
C ALA A 317 5.80 -16.06 39.88
N GLN A 318 4.49 -16.19 40.12
CA GLN A 318 3.93 -16.30 41.48
C GLN A 318 4.40 -17.57 42.20
N ARG A 319 4.50 -18.70 41.50
CA ARG A 319 5.05 -19.95 42.06
C ARG A 319 6.52 -19.82 42.42
N ARG A 320 7.34 -19.17 41.58
CA ARG A 320 8.74 -18.85 41.90
C ARG A 320 8.85 -17.94 43.13
N ALA A 321 8.06 -16.87 43.17
CA ALA A 321 8.03 -15.96 44.31
C ALA A 321 7.60 -16.62 45.63
N LYS A 322 6.70 -17.62 45.59
CA LYS A 322 6.33 -18.44 46.75
C LYS A 322 7.42 -19.46 47.13
N ALA A 323 8.13 -20.05 46.16
CA ALA A 323 9.21 -20.98 46.41
C ALA A 323 10.47 -20.31 46.99
N ASP A 324 10.68 -19.02 46.72
CA ASP A 324 11.76 -18.21 47.30
C ASP A 324 11.52 -17.80 48.77
N ILE A 325 10.35 -18.14 49.33
CA ILE A 325 9.99 -17.94 50.74
C ILE A 325 9.95 -19.30 51.42
N ILE A 326 11.02 -19.66 52.14
CA ILE A 326 11.01 -20.81 53.05
C ILE A 326 10.63 -20.28 54.44
N VAL A 327 9.56 -20.81 55.02
CA VAL A 327 9.15 -20.54 56.40
C VAL A 327 9.77 -21.64 57.27
N ASN A 328 10.68 -21.30 58.18
CA ASN A 328 11.15 -22.22 59.21
C ASN A 328 10.12 -22.32 60.35
N GLU A 329 10.22 -23.39 61.15
CA GLU A 329 9.27 -23.75 62.23
C GLU A 329 9.01 -22.63 63.27
N ASP A 330 9.90 -21.62 63.36
CA ASP A 330 9.73 -20.43 64.21
C ASP A 330 9.01 -19.25 63.52
N ASN A 331 8.29 -19.48 62.42
CA ASN A 331 7.45 -18.50 61.71
C ASN A 331 8.12 -17.18 61.28
N THR A 332 9.44 -17.17 61.06
CA THR A 332 10.15 -15.97 60.56
C THR A 332 10.55 -16.14 59.09
N ALA A 333 10.11 -15.24 58.21
CA ALA A 333 10.34 -15.32 56.76
C ALA A 333 11.68 -14.68 56.34
N MET A 334 12.53 -15.42 55.60
CA MET A 334 13.73 -14.86 54.94
C MET A 334 13.79 -15.22 53.45
N LYS A 335 14.31 -14.28 52.63
CA LYS A 335 14.56 -14.48 51.18
C LYS A 335 15.78 -15.36 50.96
N SER A 336 15.67 -16.38 50.10
CA SER A 336 16.82 -17.22 49.71
C SER A 336 17.87 -16.39 48.93
N LYS A 337 19.15 -16.51 49.31
CA LYS A 337 20.27 -15.90 48.56
C LYS A 337 20.69 -16.84 47.42
N PRO A 338 20.98 -16.34 46.21
CA PRO A 338 21.44 -17.19 45.12
C PRO A 338 22.87 -17.68 45.37
N SER A 339 23.12 -18.97 45.11
CA SER A 339 24.43 -19.59 45.25
C SER A 339 25.41 -19.06 44.19
N ARG A 340 26.54 -18.54 44.66
CA ARG A 340 27.60 -17.97 43.83
C ARG A 340 28.46 -19.10 43.26
N ILE A 341 28.36 -19.35 41.95
CA ILE A 341 29.27 -20.28 41.24
C ILE A 341 30.69 -19.69 41.29
N GLN A 342 31.56 -20.28 42.10
CA GLN A 342 32.99 -19.97 42.14
C GLN A 342 33.68 -20.53 40.89
N LYS A 343 34.30 -19.65 40.10
CA LYS A 343 35.28 -20.01 39.06
C LYS A 343 36.49 -20.68 39.73
N ARG A 344 36.81 -21.92 39.31
CA ARG A 344 38.03 -22.63 39.69
C ARG A 344 39.26 -21.95 39.09
N SER A 345 40.20 -21.55 39.95
CA SER A 345 41.60 -21.29 39.58
C SER A 345 42.37 -22.62 39.52
N VAL A 346 43.16 -22.80 38.47
CA VAL A 346 44.12 -23.90 38.33
C VAL A 346 45.47 -23.40 38.84
N SER A 347 46.09 -24.11 39.79
CA SER A 347 47.46 -23.88 40.24
C SER A 347 48.32 -25.11 39.94
N THR A 348 49.52 -24.86 39.41
CA THR A 348 50.60 -25.82 39.15
C THR A 348 51.38 -26.17 40.44
N PRO A 349 52.07 -27.32 40.50
CA PRO A 349 52.50 -27.91 41.77
C PRO A 349 53.93 -27.50 42.19
N SER A 350 54.13 -27.32 43.50
CA SER A 350 55.45 -27.18 44.13
C SER A 350 55.92 -28.51 44.74
N LYS A 351 57.11 -28.96 44.35
CA LYS A 351 57.83 -30.11 44.91
C LYS A 351 58.71 -29.67 46.09
N ARG A 352 58.32 -30.13 47.29
CA ARG A 352 59.10 -30.83 48.34
C ARG A 352 60.63 -30.60 48.47
N ASN A 353 61.01 -30.06 49.62
CA ASN A 353 62.16 -30.36 50.52
C ASN A 353 63.35 -31.23 50.06
N LYS A 354 64.56 -30.71 50.31
CA LYS A 354 65.76 -31.36 50.94
C LYS A 354 66.53 -30.22 51.65
N ARG A 355 66.61 -30.11 52.99
CA ARG A 355 67.41 -30.81 54.03
C ARG A 355 68.91 -31.03 53.74
N LYS A 356 69.69 -30.41 54.64
CA LYS A 356 70.99 -30.80 55.26
C LYS A 356 72.29 -30.53 54.51
N GLY A 357 73.25 -30.01 55.27
CA GLY A 357 74.69 -30.14 55.03
C GLY A 357 75.40 -28.83 55.17
#